data_AF-A0A2D6M0J9-F1
#
_entry.id   AF-A0A2D6M0J9-F1
#
_cell.length_a   1.000
_cell.length_b   1.000
_cell.length_c   1.000
_cell.angle_alpha   90.00
_cell.angle_beta   90.00
_cell.angle_gamma   90.00
#
_symmetry.space_group_name_H-M   'P 1'
#
loop_
_entity.id
_entity.type
_entity.pdbx_description
1 polymer ?
#
loop_
_entity_poly.entity_id
_entity_poly.type
_entity_poly.pdbx_seq_one_letter_code
_entity_poly.pdbx_strand_id
1 'polypeptide(L)'
;MDKAQIGALLIAVFFVGSIIGSSLLFTPPPISQAPTTNPDDIQPTQLSMEASNIEATVVLILPKLKIVAETSEINIEELDTSIYSVEGVKRIASFYSQVDQSEIAAGLMYVADIQLIAGTDAEEVFEQIKEKPGLEQAEGFPFALVTLPSEIDFINAQLDITKSHSLRRAESEALIAFDTERGDELRVNLSATFIGEDPLNLFAYELQNTSIITVPGEAVVEAEIASLQPKLLFDITTNYSQLPLLEELETELANTPGLSDTNLFKPFIEPKISLINDTNISEEKAADLNVLVASLSDDTIFYNEISFRASLFFEDGTDLAPLKAQLQEKLDELELSAVVIQETIGHATGGAFLKSEDASQEMELVKNLIEDKGFETFLVLQEGQIVLEKVDWDDETSYEIESGLVDTAFSKSHSVGDTVTVRVAYTLVRNKIDEISAFE
;
A
#
# COMPACT_ATOMS: atom_id res chain seq x y z
N MET A 1 -14.86 8.25 -1.70
CA MET A 1 -14.43 7.95 -3.08
C MET A 1 -12.99 7.52 -2.97
N ASP A 2 -12.68 6.31 -3.40
CA ASP A 2 -11.34 5.73 -3.25
C ASP A 2 -10.33 6.47 -4.13
N LYS A 3 -9.04 6.48 -3.78
CA LYS A 3 -8.00 7.19 -4.57
C LYS A 3 -7.91 6.64 -6.00
N ALA A 4 -8.13 5.34 -6.17
CA ALA A 4 -8.24 4.68 -7.48
C ALA A 4 -9.46 5.15 -8.29
N GLN A 5 -10.58 5.50 -7.63
CA GLN A 5 -11.78 6.04 -8.30
C GLN A 5 -11.59 7.50 -8.73
N ILE A 6 -10.75 8.26 -8.03
CA ILE A 6 -10.35 9.62 -8.42
C ILE A 6 -9.39 9.58 -9.63
N GLY A 7 -8.43 8.64 -9.64
CA GLY A 7 -7.55 8.41 -10.78
C GLY A 7 -8.30 7.97 -12.04
N ALA A 8 -9.24 7.02 -11.93
CA ALA A 8 -10.07 6.60 -13.05
C ALA A 8 -10.97 7.71 -13.60
N LEU A 9 -11.46 8.62 -12.73
CA LEU A 9 -12.24 9.78 -13.14
C LEU A 9 -11.37 10.84 -13.85
N LEU A 10 -10.14 11.08 -13.37
CA LEU A 10 -9.17 11.99 -14.01
C LEU A 10 -8.74 11.46 -15.39
N ILE A 11 -8.51 10.15 -15.51
CA ILE A 11 -8.19 9.46 -16.77
C ILE A 11 -9.35 9.60 -17.77
N ALA A 12 -10.61 9.36 -17.35
CA ALA A 12 -11.78 9.51 -18.21
C ALA A 12 -11.95 10.96 -18.71
N VAL A 13 -11.71 11.95 -17.85
CA VAL A 13 -11.75 13.38 -18.24
C VAL A 13 -10.59 13.74 -19.19
N PHE A 14 -9.40 13.16 -19.00
CA PHE A 14 -8.23 13.37 -19.85
C PHE A 14 -8.39 12.79 -21.26
N PHE A 15 -9.00 11.60 -21.38
CA PHE A 15 -9.27 10.96 -22.67
C PHE A 15 -10.36 11.69 -23.46
N VAL A 16 -11.45 12.11 -22.80
CA VAL A 16 -12.51 12.90 -23.45
C VAL A 16 -11.98 14.27 -23.92
N GLY A 17 -11.07 14.90 -23.17
CA GLY A 17 -10.42 16.16 -23.56
C GLY A 17 -9.42 16.03 -24.72
N SER A 18 -8.57 15.00 -24.74
CA SER A 18 -7.50 14.86 -25.74
C SER A 18 -8.00 14.45 -27.14
N ILE A 19 -9.13 13.75 -27.23
CA ILE A 19 -9.78 13.39 -28.50
C ILE A 19 -10.42 14.62 -29.16
N ILE A 20 -10.93 15.57 -28.37
CA ILE A 20 -11.46 16.84 -28.89
C ILE A 20 -10.31 17.77 -29.33
N GLY A 21 -9.19 17.81 -28.59
CA GLY A 21 -8.03 18.65 -28.93
C GLY A 21 -7.28 18.23 -30.21
N SER A 22 -7.13 16.93 -30.46
CA SER A 22 -6.42 16.40 -31.63
C SER A 22 -7.19 16.53 -32.96
N SER A 23 -8.52 16.62 -32.92
CA SER A 23 -9.36 16.80 -34.11
C SER A 23 -9.44 18.26 -34.61
N LEU A 24 -9.10 19.25 -33.75
CA LEU A 24 -9.12 20.68 -34.09
C LEU A 24 -7.77 21.25 -34.56
N LEU A 25 -6.65 20.60 -34.26
CA LEU A 25 -5.30 21.14 -34.52
C LEU A 25 -4.69 20.80 -35.90
N PHE A 26 -5.36 19.99 -36.73
CA PHE A 26 -4.99 19.77 -38.13
C PHE A 26 -5.97 20.44 -39.09
N THR A 27 -6.11 21.77 -39.00
CA THR A 27 -6.61 22.56 -40.13
C THR A 27 -5.42 23.09 -40.91
N PRO A 28 -5.14 22.63 -42.15
CA PRO A 28 -4.13 23.29 -42.98
C PRO A 28 -4.55 24.75 -43.22
N PRO A 29 -3.60 25.70 -43.29
CA PRO A 29 -3.93 27.11 -43.47
C PRO A 29 -4.74 27.31 -44.77
N PRO A 30 -5.73 28.23 -44.77
CA PRO A 30 -6.63 28.37 -45.90
C PRO A 30 -5.84 28.83 -47.13
N ILE A 31 -5.75 27.96 -48.13
CA ILE A 31 -5.30 28.34 -49.46
C ILE A 31 -6.41 29.22 -50.03
N SER A 32 -6.16 30.53 -50.13
CA SER A 32 -7.05 31.46 -50.83
C SER A 32 -7.17 31.03 -52.30
N GLN A 33 -8.24 30.31 -52.61
CA GLN A 33 -8.69 30.08 -53.99
C GLN A 33 -10.02 30.80 -54.19
N ALA A 34 -10.14 31.43 -55.36
CA ALA A 34 -11.28 32.22 -55.81
C ALA A 34 -12.62 31.46 -55.66
N PRO A 35 -13.75 32.18 -55.49
CA PRO A 35 -15.02 31.57 -55.14
C PRO A 35 -15.51 30.67 -56.28
N THR A 36 -15.45 29.37 -56.05
CA THR A 36 -16.23 28.38 -56.80
C THR A 36 -17.19 27.75 -55.81
N THR A 37 -18.47 27.98 -56.03
CA THR A 37 -19.56 27.34 -55.29
C THR A 37 -19.54 25.86 -55.59
N ASN A 38 -18.86 25.08 -54.74
CA ASN A 38 -19.04 23.64 -54.64
C ASN A 38 -20.07 23.35 -53.52
N PRO A 39 -20.88 22.30 -53.66
CA PRO A 39 -21.92 21.96 -52.70
C PRO A 39 -21.27 21.62 -51.36
N ASP A 40 -21.95 21.99 -50.27
CA ASP A 40 -21.52 21.87 -48.87
C ASP A 40 -20.53 20.73 -48.63
N ASP A 41 -19.33 21.09 -48.16
CA ASP A 41 -18.35 20.15 -47.63
C ASP A 41 -18.90 19.65 -46.28
N ILE A 42 -19.85 18.71 -46.34
CA ILE A 42 -20.47 18.11 -45.15
C ILE A 42 -19.38 17.27 -44.49
N GLN A 43 -18.75 17.81 -43.45
CA GLN A 43 -17.90 17.00 -42.59
C GLN A 43 -18.74 15.87 -41.98
N PRO A 44 -18.30 14.60 -42.07
CA PRO A 44 -19.03 13.50 -41.49
C PRO A 44 -19.20 13.71 -39.99
N THR A 45 -20.40 13.44 -39.47
CA THR A 45 -20.67 13.48 -38.03
C THR A 45 -19.79 12.46 -37.32
N GLN A 46 -18.96 12.95 -36.39
CA GLN A 46 -18.15 12.13 -35.52
C GLN A 46 -18.89 11.92 -34.20
N LEU A 47 -18.94 10.67 -33.73
CA LEU A 47 -19.57 10.33 -32.46
C LEU A 47 -18.56 9.62 -31.56
N SER A 48 -18.17 10.27 -30.46
CA SER A 48 -17.37 9.63 -29.42
C SER A 48 -18.25 8.72 -28.57
N MET A 49 -17.82 7.49 -28.36
CA MET A 49 -18.53 6.48 -27.58
C MET A 49 -17.52 5.68 -26.76
N GLU A 50 -17.98 5.11 -25.64
CA GLU A 50 -17.14 4.35 -24.73
C GLU A 50 -17.71 2.96 -24.47
N ALA A 51 -16.85 1.99 -24.25
CA ALA A 51 -17.22 0.68 -23.73
C ALA A 51 -16.46 0.46 -22.43
N SER A 52 -17.09 -0.12 -21.42
CA SER A 52 -16.49 -0.28 -20.09
C SER A 52 -16.45 -1.74 -19.66
N ASN A 53 -15.49 -2.07 -18.80
CA ASN A 53 -15.37 -3.38 -18.17
C ASN A 53 -15.23 -4.57 -19.15
N ILE A 54 -14.55 -4.33 -20.27
CA ILE A 54 -14.32 -5.32 -21.32
C ILE A 54 -13.17 -6.25 -20.92
N GLU A 55 -13.37 -7.55 -21.07
CA GLU A 55 -12.32 -8.55 -20.83
C GLU A 55 -11.25 -8.46 -21.91
N ALA A 56 -10.00 -8.41 -21.49
CA ALA A 56 -8.87 -8.41 -22.41
C ALA A 56 -7.74 -9.30 -21.93
N THR A 57 -6.89 -9.76 -22.84
CA THR A 57 -5.68 -10.54 -22.48
C THR A 57 -4.46 -9.90 -23.11
N VAL A 58 -3.40 -9.71 -22.33
CA VAL A 58 -2.14 -9.09 -22.78
C VAL A 58 -1.39 -10.05 -23.69
N VAL A 59 -1.24 -9.68 -24.97
CA VAL A 59 -0.53 -10.46 -25.98
C VAL A 59 0.96 -10.15 -25.97
N LEU A 60 1.30 -8.86 -25.84
CA LEU A 60 2.67 -8.35 -25.94
C LEU A 60 2.78 -6.98 -25.28
N ILE A 61 3.82 -6.77 -24.46
CA ILE A 61 4.22 -5.43 -24.01
C ILE A 61 4.99 -4.74 -25.13
N LEU A 62 4.55 -3.55 -25.53
CA LEU A 62 5.16 -2.78 -26.59
C LEU A 62 6.28 -1.91 -26.01
N PRO A 63 7.39 -1.67 -26.74
CA PRO A 63 8.45 -0.76 -26.30
C PRO A 63 8.02 0.70 -26.47
N LYS A 64 6.91 1.09 -25.86
CA LYS A 64 6.32 2.44 -25.89
C LYS A 64 5.85 2.80 -24.48
N LEU A 65 5.95 4.08 -24.16
CA LEU A 65 5.55 4.65 -22.89
C LEU A 65 4.78 5.95 -23.18
N LYS A 66 3.64 6.15 -22.53
CA LYS A 66 2.98 7.45 -22.50
C LYS A 66 3.31 8.13 -21.19
N ILE A 67 3.66 9.41 -21.24
CA ILE A 67 3.83 10.22 -20.05
C ILE A 67 2.90 11.42 -20.06
N VAL A 68 2.44 11.80 -18.88
CA VAL A 68 1.67 13.00 -18.62
C VAL A 68 2.29 13.69 -17.41
N ALA A 69 2.53 14.99 -17.50
CA ALA A 69 3.14 15.75 -16.41
C ALA A 69 2.68 17.21 -16.43
N GLU A 70 2.66 17.83 -15.27
CA GLU A 70 2.56 19.28 -15.15
C GLU A 70 3.93 19.92 -15.45
N THR A 71 3.93 21.11 -16.04
CA THR A 71 5.17 21.84 -16.33
C THR A 71 4.95 23.34 -16.38
N SER A 72 5.96 24.09 -15.94
CA SER A 72 6.06 25.53 -16.18
C SER A 72 6.91 25.86 -17.42
N GLU A 73 7.53 24.86 -18.05
CA GLU A 73 8.37 25.06 -19.23
C GLU A 73 7.49 25.35 -20.43
N ILE A 74 7.77 26.46 -21.11
CA ILE A 74 6.98 26.93 -22.26
C ILE A 74 7.57 26.34 -23.55
N ASN A 75 8.87 26.04 -23.56
CA ASN A 75 9.57 25.47 -24.70
C ASN A 75 9.53 23.94 -24.66
N ILE A 76 8.61 23.34 -25.41
CA ILE A 76 8.44 21.88 -25.47
C ILE A 76 9.71 21.16 -25.96
N GLU A 77 10.53 21.81 -26.79
CA GLU A 77 11.78 21.24 -27.31
C GLU A 77 12.83 21.04 -26.19
N GLU A 78 12.79 21.86 -25.14
CA GLU A 78 13.69 21.71 -23.98
C GLU A 78 13.33 20.49 -23.15
N LEU A 79 12.03 20.26 -22.92
CA LEU A 79 11.54 19.03 -22.29
C LEU A 79 11.86 17.81 -23.14
N ASP A 80 11.55 17.84 -24.44
CA ASP A 80 11.83 16.74 -25.35
C ASP A 80 13.32 16.41 -25.40
N THR A 81 14.20 17.41 -25.44
CA THR A 81 15.66 17.20 -25.45
C THR A 81 16.14 16.57 -24.12
N SER A 82 15.57 17.02 -23.00
CA SER A 82 15.88 16.48 -21.67
C SER A 82 15.46 15.02 -21.55
N ILE A 83 14.24 14.68 -21.99
CA ILE A 83 13.72 13.31 -22.00
C ILE A 83 14.50 12.43 -22.99
N TYR A 84 14.83 12.96 -24.18
CA TYR A 84 15.59 12.23 -25.20
C TYR A 84 17.01 11.86 -24.74
N SER A 85 17.54 12.57 -23.74
CA SER A 85 18.84 12.26 -23.13
C SER A 85 18.83 11.04 -22.21
N VAL A 86 17.66 10.52 -21.83
CA VAL A 86 17.52 9.32 -21.00
C VAL A 86 17.91 8.09 -21.81
N GLU A 87 18.77 7.24 -21.22
CA GLU A 87 19.16 5.97 -21.85
C GLU A 87 17.92 5.10 -22.05
N GLY A 88 17.76 4.51 -23.24
CA GLY A 88 16.57 3.73 -23.59
C GLY A 88 15.50 4.50 -24.37
N VAL A 89 15.54 5.84 -24.41
CA VAL A 89 14.61 6.63 -25.24
C VAL A 89 15.07 6.64 -26.70
N LYS A 90 14.19 6.26 -27.62
CA LYS A 90 14.46 6.23 -29.07
C LYS A 90 13.82 7.39 -29.83
N ARG A 91 12.61 7.79 -29.46
CA ARG A 91 11.87 8.88 -30.11
C ARG A 91 10.79 9.41 -29.17
N ILE A 92 10.50 10.69 -29.29
CA ILE A 92 9.45 11.38 -28.54
C ILE A 92 8.49 12.04 -29.54
N ALA A 93 7.20 11.98 -29.25
CA ALA A 93 6.17 12.78 -29.87
C ALA A 93 5.33 13.42 -28.76
N SER A 94 5.45 14.73 -28.59
CA SER A 94 4.84 15.45 -27.48
C SER A 94 3.97 16.62 -27.93
N PHE A 95 3.07 17.04 -27.05
CA PHE A 95 2.26 18.25 -27.19
C PHE A 95 1.82 18.77 -25.83
N TYR A 96 1.39 20.03 -25.77
CA TYR A 96 0.71 20.57 -24.60
C TYR A 96 -0.80 20.35 -24.69
N SER A 97 -1.39 19.83 -23.62
CA SER A 97 -2.84 19.79 -23.42
C SER A 97 -3.27 20.96 -22.52
N GLN A 98 -4.41 21.57 -22.80
CA GLN A 98 -5.02 22.56 -21.91
C GLN A 98 -6.07 21.85 -21.05
N VAL A 99 -5.91 21.91 -19.72
CA VAL A 99 -6.92 21.41 -18.79
C VAL A 99 -7.96 22.51 -18.62
N ASP A 100 -9.18 22.30 -19.12
CA ASP A 100 -10.24 23.30 -19.14
C ASP A 100 -10.83 23.63 -17.74
N GLN A 101 -10.26 23.11 -16.63
CA GLN A 101 -10.80 23.30 -15.28
C GLN A 101 -9.77 23.27 -14.13
N SER A 102 -8.80 24.18 -14.07
CA SER A 102 -8.16 24.48 -12.78
C SER A 102 -8.00 25.99 -12.52
N GLU A 103 -8.68 26.48 -11.49
CA GLU A 103 -8.56 27.86 -10.97
C GLU A 103 -7.27 28.08 -10.14
N ILE A 104 -6.27 27.20 -10.26
CA ILE A 104 -5.06 27.24 -9.44
C ILE A 104 -3.86 27.21 -10.39
N ALA A 105 -3.18 28.37 -10.51
CA ALA A 105 -1.88 28.63 -11.14
C ALA A 105 -1.59 27.97 -12.50
N ALA A 106 -1.32 28.79 -13.51
CA ALA A 106 -1.06 28.42 -14.91
C ALA A 106 0.14 27.47 -15.14
N GLY A 107 -0.04 26.17 -14.88
CA GLY A 107 0.81 25.09 -15.38
C GLY A 107 0.32 24.58 -16.74
N LEU A 108 1.25 24.26 -17.65
CA LEU A 108 0.95 23.53 -18.88
C LEU A 108 0.94 22.03 -18.57
N MET A 109 0.08 21.27 -19.25
CA MET A 109 0.11 19.81 -19.18
C MET A 109 0.92 19.27 -20.36
N TYR A 110 2.09 18.71 -20.09
CA TYR A 110 2.92 18.03 -21.07
C TYR A 110 2.44 16.59 -21.26
N VAL A 111 2.19 16.20 -22.51
CA VAL A 111 1.82 14.83 -22.88
C VAL A 111 2.78 14.34 -23.94
N ALA A 112 3.39 13.17 -23.74
CA ALA A 112 4.29 12.59 -24.73
C ALA A 112 4.11 11.08 -24.90
N ASP A 113 4.10 10.66 -26.16
CA ASP A 113 4.27 9.26 -26.54
C ASP A 113 5.76 9.03 -26.85
N ILE A 114 6.38 8.17 -26.05
CA ILE A 114 7.80 7.84 -26.10
C ILE A 114 7.96 6.45 -26.68
N GLN A 115 8.74 6.34 -27.75
CA GLN A 115 9.22 5.07 -28.26
C GLN A 115 10.51 4.69 -27.54
N LEU A 116 10.55 3.50 -26.95
CA LEU A 116 11.71 2.95 -26.29
C LEU A 116 12.55 2.09 -27.24
N ILE A 117 13.81 1.90 -26.88
CA ILE A 117 14.69 0.89 -27.47
C ILE A 117 14.16 -0.50 -27.06
N ALA A 118 14.18 -1.46 -27.98
CA ALA A 118 13.69 -2.80 -27.71
C ALA A 118 14.55 -3.49 -26.64
N GLY A 119 13.90 -4.08 -25.63
CA GLY A 119 14.56 -4.76 -24.51
C GLY A 119 14.91 -3.86 -23.32
N THR A 120 14.58 -2.57 -23.39
CA THR A 120 14.67 -1.67 -22.24
C THR A 120 13.46 -1.83 -21.33
N ASP A 121 13.67 -1.73 -20.03
CA ASP A 121 12.62 -1.67 -19.01
C ASP A 121 11.92 -0.30 -19.06
N ALA A 122 10.59 -0.29 -19.21
CA ALA A 122 9.82 0.94 -19.33
C ALA A 122 9.71 1.70 -18.00
N GLU A 123 9.66 0.98 -16.87
CA GLU A 123 9.56 1.56 -15.53
C GLU A 123 10.87 2.25 -15.15
N GLU A 124 12.00 1.60 -15.40
CA GLU A 124 13.33 2.18 -15.15
C GLU A 124 13.53 3.47 -15.97
N VAL A 125 13.15 3.47 -17.25
CA VAL A 125 13.22 4.66 -18.10
C VAL A 125 12.30 5.76 -17.59
N PHE A 126 11.09 5.42 -17.17
CA PHE A 126 10.14 6.39 -16.63
C PHE A 126 10.66 7.06 -15.35
N GLU A 127 11.21 6.30 -14.41
CA GLU A 127 11.79 6.88 -13.19
C GLU A 127 12.96 7.82 -13.51
N GLN A 128 13.79 7.50 -14.51
CA GLN A 128 14.84 8.44 -14.98
C GLN A 128 14.29 9.71 -15.65
N ILE A 129 13.13 9.60 -16.32
CA ILE A 129 12.45 10.75 -16.94
C ILE A 129 11.85 11.66 -15.86
N LYS A 130 11.23 11.08 -14.84
CA LYS A 130 10.57 11.80 -13.75
C LYS A 130 11.53 12.67 -12.94
N GLU A 131 12.79 12.27 -12.85
CA GLU A 131 13.87 13.06 -12.23
C GLU A 131 14.40 14.22 -13.11
N LYS A 132 13.87 14.41 -14.33
CA LYS A 132 14.29 15.52 -15.20
C LYS A 132 13.69 16.85 -14.74
N PRO A 133 14.47 17.95 -14.77
CA PRO A 133 13.95 19.26 -14.41
C PRO A 133 12.85 19.70 -15.38
N GLY A 134 11.82 20.35 -14.84
CA GLY A 134 10.71 20.89 -15.62
C GLY A 134 9.50 19.99 -15.74
N LEU A 135 9.54 18.75 -15.23
CA LEU A 135 8.35 17.91 -15.09
C LEU A 135 7.96 17.84 -13.61
N GLU A 136 6.68 18.13 -13.32
CA GLU A 136 6.07 18.01 -12.00
C GLU A 136 4.93 16.98 -12.09
N GLN A 137 4.75 16.18 -11.04
CA GLN A 137 3.68 15.17 -10.97
C GLN A 137 3.61 14.25 -12.20
N ALA A 138 4.76 13.85 -12.73
CA ALA A 138 4.81 12.99 -13.90
C ALA A 138 4.20 11.61 -13.60
N GLU A 139 3.30 11.16 -14.48
CA GLU A 139 2.73 9.81 -14.53
C GLU A 139 3.12 9.13 -15.84
N GLY A 140 3.32 7.81 -15.79
CA GLY A 140 3.78 6.99 -16.90
C GLY A 140 2.91 5.77 -17.10
N PHE A 141 2.65 5.41 -18.36
CA PHE A 141 1.82 4.28 -18.74
C PHE A 141 2.43 3.52 -19.92
N PRO A 142 2.94 2.30 -19.74
CA PRO A 142 3.38 1.48 -20.85
C PRO A 142 2.22 1.13 -21.79
N PHE A 143 2.55 0.80 -23.04
CA PHE A 143 1.59 0.26 -23.98
C PHE A 143 1.69 -1.26 -24.08
N ALA A 144 0.56 -1.91 -24.20
CA ALA A 144 0.46 -3.31 -24.57
C ALA A 144 -0.44 -3.52 -25.77
N LEU A 145 -0.23 -4.63 -26.48
CA LEU A 145 -1.20 -5.20 -27.40
C LEU A 145 -2.08 -6.16 -26.62
N VAL A 146 -3.40 -5.91 -26.59
CA VAL A 146 -4.37 -6.75 -25.89
C VAL A 146 -5.35 -7.38 -26.86
N THR A 147 -5.79 -8.61 -26.58
CA THR A 147 -6.90 -9.25 -27.30
C THR A 147 -8.21 -8.85 -26.64
N LEU A 148 -9.20 -8.49 -27.45
CA LEU A 148 -10.53 -8.05 -27.08
C LEU A 148 -11.59 -9.04 -27.62
N PRO A 149 -12.83 -9.01 -27.11
CA PRO A 149 -13.94 -9.78 -27.65
C PRO A 149 -14.26 -9.35 -29.09
N SER A 150 -14.81 -10.27 -29.88
CA SER A 150 -15.12 -10.00 -31.29
C SER A 150 -16.23 -8.99 -31.51
N GLU A 151 -17.07 -8.76 -30.50
CA GLU A 151 -18.19 -7.83 -30.51
C GLU A 151 -18.19 -7.02 -29.20
N ILE A 152 -18.33 -5.71 -29.31
CA ILE A 152 -18.31 -4.77 -28.19
C ILE A 152 -19.44 -3.78 -28.35
N ASP A 153 -20.16 -3.52 -27.26
CA ASP A 153 -21.19 -2.49 -27.18
C ASP A 153 -20.57 -1.17 -26.71
N PHE A 154 -20.65 -0.15 -27.57
CA PHE A 154 -20.23 1.21 -27.25
C PHE A 154 -21.44 2.06 -26.88
N ILE A 155 -21.27 2.93 -25.88
CA ILE A 155 -22.32 3.78 -25.33
C ILE A 155 -21.88 5.25 -25.44
N ASN A 156 -22.77 6.11 -25.94
CA ASN A 156 -22.67 7.56 -25.77
C ASN A 156 -23.66 7.97 -24.68
N ALA A 157 -23.18 8.27 -23.49
CA ALA A 157 -24.02 8.58 -22.33
C ALA A 157 -24.80 9.90 -22.50
N GLN A 158 -24.28 10.86 -23.26
CA GLN A 158 -24.92 12.16 -23.48
C GLN A 158 -26.15 12.07 -24.38
N LEU A 159 -26.12 11.18 -25.36
CA LEU A 159 -27.20 10.96 -26.31
C LEU A 159 -28.05 9.73 -26.01
N ASP A 160 -27.66 8.92 -25.01
CA ASP A 160 -28.29 7.64 -24.66
C ASP A 160 -28.39 6.68 -25.86
N ILE A 161 -27.27 6.56 -26.59
CA ILE A 161 -27.15 5.71 -27.79
C ILE A 161 -26.17 4.58 -27.50
N THR A 162 -26.60 3.35 -27.78
CA THR A 162 -25.75 2.16 -27.78
C THR A 162 -25.52 1.67 -29.21
N LYS A 163 -24.27 1.30 -29.52
CA LYS A 163 -23.86 0.77 -30.82
C LYS A 163 -22.98 -0.47 -30.63
N SER A 164 -23.46 -1.61 -31.06
CA SER A 164 -22.67 -2.85 -31.15
C SER A 164 -21.73 -2.78 -32.36
N HIS A 165 -20.45 -3.08 -32.16
CA HIS A 165 -19.46 -3.10 -33.22
C HIS A 165 -18.66 -4.40 -33.20
N SER A 166 -18.57 -5.04 -34.37
CA SER A 166 -17.73 -6.22 -34.55
C SER A 166 -16.33 -5.85 -35.00
N LEU A 167 -15.33 -6.17 -34.17
CA LEU A 167 -13.94 -5.84 -34.46
C LEU A 167 -13.40 -6.70 -35.61
N ARG A 168 -12.81 -6.06 -36.63
CA ARG A 168 -12.14 -6.77 -37.73
C ARG A 168 -10.85 -7.47 -37.28
N ARG A 169 -10.22 -6.96 -36.22
CA ARG A 169 -9.06 -7.54 -35.54
C ARG A 169 -9.35 -7.52 -34.05
N ALA A 170 -9.16 -8.64 -33.38
CA ALA A 170 -9.36 -8.73 -31.94
C ALA A 170 -8.29 -7.96 -31.14
N GLU A 171 -7.19 -7.54 -31.77
CA GLU A 171 -6.09 -6.89 -31.08
C GLU A 171 -6.20 -5.37 -31.10
N SER A 172 -5.98 -4.72 -29.96
CA SER A 172 -5.90 -3.26 -29.82
C SER A 172 -4.69 -2.87 -28.97
N GLU A 173 -4.14 -1.68 -29.19
CA GLU A 173 -3.20 -1.08 -28.23
C GLU A 173 -3.99 -0.62 -26.99
N ALA A 174 -3.40 -0.83 -25.82
CA ALA A 174 -3.92 -0.42 -24.52
C ALA A 174 -2.83 0.28 -23.69
N LEU A 175 -3.20 1.31 -22.92
CA LEU A 175 -2.38 1.71 -21.77
C LEU A 175 -2.60 0.73 -20.63
N ILE A 176 -1.51 0.32 -20.00
CA ILE A 176 -1.51 -0.62 -18.89
C ILE A 176 -0.65 -0.06 -17.75
N ALA A 177 -0.79 -0.63 -16.57
CA ALA A 177 0.11 -0.37 -15.44
C ALA A 177 1.48 -1.03 -15.67
N PHE A 178 2.52 -0.54 -14.97
CA PHE A 178 3.89 -1.05 -15.10
C PHE A 178 4.04 -2.51 -14.62
N ASP A 179 3.23 -2.92 -13.66
CA ASP A 179 3.22 -4.27 -13.10
C ASP A 179 2.53 -5.30 -14.02
N THR A 180 1.91 -4.87 -15.13
CA THR A 180 1.20 -5.76 -16.06
C THR A 180 2.16 -6.53 -16.96
N GLU A 181 1.99 -7.85 -16.99
CA GLU A 181 2.82 -8.78 -17.74
C GLU A 181 2.11 -9.39 -18.95
N ARG A 182 2.93 -9.92 -19.87
CA ARG A 182 2.41 -10.71 -20.99
C ARG A 182 1.66 -11.94 -20.46
N GLY A 183 0.43 -12.12 -20.93
CA GLY A 183 -0.44 -13.22 -20.54
C GLY A 183 -1.48 -12.84 -19.49
N ASP A 184 -1.36 -11.67 -18.85
CA ASP A 184 -2.35 -11.22 -17.88
C ASP A 184 -3.73 -11.02 -18.52
N GLU A 185 -4.75 -11.32 -17.71
CA GLU A 185 -6.15 -11.01 -17.95
C GLU A 185 -6.49 -9.66 -17.33
N LEU A 186 -7.02 -8.75 -18.13
CA LEU A 186 -7.36 -7.39 -17.76
C LEU A 186 -8.87 -7.14 -17.91
N ARG A 187 -9.38 -6.18 -17.13
CA ARG A 187 -10.56 -5.39 -17.48
C ARG A 187 -10.07 -4.09 -18.08
N VAL A 188 -10.56 -3.75 -19.26
CA VAL A 188 -10.23 -2.51 -19.96
C VAL A 188 -11.49 -1.70 -20.24
N ASN A 189 -11.33 -0.40 -20.32
CA ASN A 189 -12.29 0.48 -20.96
C ASN A 189 -11.78 0.84 -22.35
N LEU A 190 -12.69 1.04 -23.30
CA LEU A 190 -12.37 1.46 -24.65
C LEU A 190 -13.02 2.81 -24.93
N SER A 191 -12.27 3.68 -25.60
CA SER A 191 -12.78 4.89 -26.21
C SER A 191 -12.71 4.74 -27.74
N ALA A 192 -13.81 5.09 -28.41
CA ALA A 192 -13.91 5.05 -29.86
C ALA A 192 -14.59 6.30 -30.43
N THR A 193 -14.02 6.86 -31.49
CA THR A 193 -14.70 7.87 -32.32
C THR A 193 -15.22 7.23 -33.60
N PHE A 194 -16.54 7.19 -33.77
CA PHE A 194 -17.18 6.61 -34.96
C PHE A 194 -17.42 7.62 -36.06
N ILE A 195 -17.15 7.22 -37.30
CA ILE A 195 -17.63 7.89 -38.53
C ILE A 195 -18.50 6.88 -39.27
N GLY A 196 -19.82 7.05 -39.18
CA GLY A 196 -20.77 6.04 -39.67
C GLY A 196 -20.65 4.74 -38.86
N GLU A 197 -20.26 3.66 -39.52
CA GLU A 197 -20.14 2.32 -38.90
C GLU A 197 -18.72 1.95 -38.44
N ASP A 198 -17.70 2.68 -38.93
CA ASP A 198 -16.31 2.34 -38.67
C ASP A 198 -15.72 3.24 -37.56
N PRO A 199 -15.00 2.67 -36.57
CA PRO A 199 -14.25 3.45 -35.59
C PRO A 199 -12.97 4.00 -36.23
N LEU A 200 -12.71 5.29 -36.05
CA LEU A 200 -11.50 5.97 -36.54
C LEU A 200 -10.33 5.79 -35.56
N ASN A 201 -10.60 5.96 -34.26
CA ASN A 201 -9.61 5.86 -33.19
C ASN A 201 -10.19 4.94 -32.12
N LEU A 202 -9.72 3.69 -32.05
CA LEU A 202 -10.06 2.77 -30.97
C LEU A 202 -8.86 2.70 -30.03
N PHE A 203 -9.09 2.99 -28.75
CA PHE A 203 -8.03 2.96 -27.75
C PHE A 203 -8.53 2.33 -26.47
N ALA A 204 -7.75 1.42 -25.90
CA ALA A 204 -8.06 0.79 -24.62
C ALA A 204 -7.20 1.36 -23.50
N TYR A 205 -7.72 1.36 -22.28
CA TYR A 205 -6.94 1.62 -21.08
C TYR A 205 -7.35 0.64 -20.00
N GLU A 206 -6.37 0.16 -19.26
CA GLU A 206 -6.57 -0.76 -18.15
C GLU A 206 -7.42 -0.11 -17.06
N LEU A 207 -8.47 -0.83 -16.67
CA LEU A 207 -9.27 -0.53 -15.50
C LEU A 207 -8.78 -1.35 -14.29
N GLN A 208 -8.43 -2.62 -14.54
CA GLN A 208 -7.97 -3.54 -13.52
C GLN A 208 -7.19 -4.71 -14.14
N ASN A 209 -6.06 -5.08 -13.55
CA ASN A 209 -5.43 -6.37 -13.80
C ASN A 209 -6.07 -7.46 -12.93
N THR A 210 -6.74 -8.42 -13.56
CA THR A 210 -7.42 -9.53 -12.87
C THR A 210 -6.51 -10.74 -12.62
N SER A 211 -5.29 -10.74 -13.16
CA SER A 211 -4.27 -11.77 -12.89
C SER A 211 -3.42 -11.48 -11.66
N ILE A 212 -3.42 -10.24 -11.16
CA ILE A 212 -2.78 -9.86 -9.89
C ILE A 212 -3.75 -10.14 -8.74
N ILE A 213 -3.99 -11.42 -8.46
CA ILE A 213 -4.69 -11.86 -7.27
C ILE A 213 -3.65 -12.30 -6.25
N THR A 214 -3.63 -11.62 -5.11
CA THR A 214 -2.79 -12.01 -3.97
C THR A 214 -3.44 -13.19 -3.26
N VAL A 215 -2.69 -14.30 -3.15
CA VAL A 215 -3.13 -15.49 -2.42
C VAL A 215 -2.24 -15.65 -1.20
N PRO A 216 -2.75 -15.43 0.03
CA PRO A 216 -1.97 -15.65 1.23
C PRO A 216 -1.77 -17.14 1.46
N GLY A 217 -0.56 -17.50 1.87
CA GLY A 217 -0.15 -18.87 2.21
C GLY A 217 0.58 -18.93 3.53
N GLU A 218 0.54 -20.09 4.15
CA GLU A 218 1.25 -20.38 5.38
C GLU A 218 1.77 -21.81 5.35
N ALA A 219 3.02 -22.00 5.77
CA ALA A 219 3.63 -23.31 5.90
C ALA A 219 4.42 -23.41 7.21
N VAL A 220 4.54 -24.62 7.75
CA VAL A 220 5.48 -24.93 8.82
C VAL A 220 6.59 -25.77 8.22
N VAL A 221 7.82 -25.28 8.27
CA VAL A 221 8.97 -25.89 7.60
C VAL A 221 10.11 -26.11 8.58
N GLU A 222 10.90 -27.15 8.34
CA GLU A 222 12.20 -27.31 8.98
C GLU A 222 13.25 -26.67 8.07
N ALA A 223 14.02 -25.72 8.59
CA ALA A 223 15.00 -24.96 7.84
C ALA A 223 16.32 -24.83 8.62
N GLU A 224 17.44 -24.81 7.90
CA GLU A 224 18.77 -24.59 8.48
C GLU A 224 19.02 -23.09 8.67
N ILE A 225 19.57 -22.69 9.81
CA ILE A 225 19.98 -21.31 10.06
C ILE A 225 21.21 -20.98 9.20
N ALA A 226 21.02 -20.10 8.22
CA ALA A 226 22.06 -19.63 7.32
C ALA A 226 22.99 -18.62 8.01
N SER A 227 22.41 -17.69 8.77
CA SER A 227 23.16 -16.67 9.49
C SER A 227 22.39 -16.14 10.70
N LEU A 228 23.13 -15.65 11.69
CA LEU A 228 22.59 -14.92 12.84
C LEU A 228 23.13 -13.50 12.79
N GLN A 229 22.23 -12.53 12.89
CA GLN A 229 22.62 -11.12 12.97
C GLN A 229 23.04 -10.80 14.41
N PRO A 230 24.03 -9.90 14.60
CA PRO A 230 24.45 -9.45 15.92
C PRO A 230 23.46 -8.44 16.49
N LYS A 231 22.16 -8.72 16.45
CA LYS A 231 21.09 -7.82 16.86
C LYS A 231 19.99 -8.59 17.58
N LEU A 232 19.69 -8.13 18.79
CA LEU A 232 18.54 -8.54 19.57
C LEU A 232 17.41 -7.54 19.39
N LEU A 233 16.19 -8.06 19.38
CA LEU A 233 14.94 -7.30 19.38
C LEU A 233 14.17 -7.58 20.67
N PHE A 234 13.50 -6.56 21.17
CA PHE A 234 12.68 -6.63 22.38
C PHE A 234 11.27 -6.16 22.05
N ASP A 235 10.27 -6.87 22.55
CA ASP A 235 8.88 -6.41 22.61
C ASP A 235 8.39 -6.65 24.04
N ILE A 236 7.94 -5.59 24.70
CA ILE A 236 7.55 -5.59 26.11
C ILE A 236 6.14 -5.04 26.20
N THR A 237 5.22 -5.84 26.71
CA THR A 237 3.90 -5.35 27.10
C THR A 237 4.02 -4.63 28.44
N THR A 238 3.57 -3.39 28.49
CA THR A 238 3.64 -2.53 29.66
C THR A 238 2.30 -1.83 29.90
N ASN A 239 2.09 -1.29 31.09
CA ASN A 239 0.97 -0.42 31.42
C ASN A 239 1.46 0.98 31.81
N TYR A 240 0.51 1.89 32.03
CA TYR A 240 0.82 3.27 32.36
C TYR A 240 1.69 3.40 33.61
N SER A 241 1.35 2.69 34.69
CA SER A 241 2.10 2.73 35.95
C SER A 241 3.53 2.19 35.83
N GLN A 242 3.83 1.37 34.81
CA GLN A 242 5.15 0.79 34.58
C GLN A 242 6.03 1.62 33.63
N LEU A 243 5.52 2.72 33.05
CA LEU A 243 6.32 3.58 32.14
C LEU A 243 7.66 4.06 32.75
N PRO A 244 7.75 4.48 34.04
CA PRO A 244 9.03 4.86 34.63
C PRO A 244 10.05 3.71 34.67
N LEU A 245 9.59 2.46 34.79
CA LEU A 245 10.46 1.28 34.82
C LEU A 245 11.12 1.02 33.46
N LEU A 246 10.54 1.51 32.35
CA LEU A 246 11.16 1.44 31.03
C LEU A 246 12.40 2.34 30.92
N GLU A 247 12.43 3.48 31.63
CA GLU A 247 13.62 4.35 31.68
C GLU A 247 14.78 3.69 32.44
N GLU A 248 14.46 3.03 33.55
CA GLU A 248 15.43 2.25 34.30
C GLU A 248 15.95 1.06 33.48
N LEU A 249 15.04 0.34 32.81
CA LEU A 249 15.39 -0.79 31.95
C LEU A 249 16.30 -0.36 30.81
N GLU A 250 15.97 0.72 30.09
CA GLU A 250 16.80 1.26 29.01
C GLU A 250 18.22 1.58 29.51
N THR A 251 18.33 2.16 30.71
CA THR A 251 19.61 2.46 31.35
C THR A 251 20.39 1.20 31.71
N GLU A 252 19.74 0.17 32.24
CA GLU A 252 20.39 -1.10 32.61
C GLU A 252 20.84 -1.88 31.37
N LEU A 253 20.02 -1.96 30.34
CA LEU A 253 20.37 -2.57 29.06
C LEU A 253 21.60 -1.89 28.43
N ALA A 254 21.65 -0.55 28.43
CA ALA A 254 22.80 0.20 27.90
C ALA A 254 24.12 -0.04 28.67
N ASN A 255 24.02 -0.44 29.94
CA ASN A 255 25.18 -0.76 30.79
C ASN A 255 25.50 -2.26 30.83
N THR A 256 24.73 -3.10 30.14
CA THR A 256 24.91 -4.55 30.16
C THR A 256 26.15 -4.97 29.36
N PRO A 257 27.10 -5.71 29.97
CA PRO A 257 28.24 -6.27 29.24
C PRO A 257 27.77 -7.16 28.09
N GLY A 258 28.45 -7.09 26.94
CA GLY A 258 28.06 -7.86 25.74
C GLY A 258 27.12 -7.11 24.80
N LEU A 259 26.42 -6.08 25.28
CA LEU A 259 25.54 -5.24 24.45
C LEU A 259 26.21 -3.92 24.04
N SER A 260 25.74 -3.37 22.92
CA SER A 260 26.06 -2.03 22.39
C SER A 260 24.85 -1.44 21.70
N ASP A 261 24.83 -0.10 21.57
CA ASP A 261 23.83 0.65 20.80
C ASP A 261 22.39 0.24 21.11
N THR A 262 22.10 0.08 22.40
CA THR A 262 20.78 -0.24 22.92
C THR A 262 19.82 0.93 22.73
N ASN A 263 18.60 0.63 22.28
CA ASN A 263 17.51 1.57 22.23
C ASN A 263 16.19 0.93 22.69
N LEU A 264 15.34 1.71 23.35
CA LEU A 264 13.99 1.29 23.72
C LEU A 264 12.99 2.38 23.33
N PHE A 265 12.11 2.06 22.38
CA PHE A 265 11.01 2.92 21.99
C PHE A 265 9.85 2.77 22.98
N LYS A 266 9.51 3.87 23.64
CA LYS A 266 8.45 3.91 24.65
C LYS A 266 7.10 4.20 23.98
N PRO A 267 6.04 3.44 24.30
CA PRO A 267 4.72 3.74 23.79
C PRO A 267 4.17 5.00 24.45
N PHE A 268 3.31 5.71 23.73
CA PHE A 268 2.35 6.60 24.38
C PHE A 268 1.22 5.72 24.93
N ILE A 269 1.07 5.68 26.25
CA ILE A 269 -0.02 5.01 26.93
C ILE A 269 -0.85 6.09 27.62
N GLU A 270 -2.14 6.15 27.30
CA GLU A 270 -3.05 7.07 27.95
C GLU A 270 -3.26 6.66 29.42
N PRO A 271 -3.17 7.58 30.39
CA PRO A 271 -3.45 7.33 31.80
C PRO A 271 -4.93 6.99 32.01
N LYS A 272 -5.26 5.71 31.89
CA LYS A 272 -6.63 5.24 31.97
C LYS A 272 -6.76 3.94 32.77
N ILE A 273 -7.78 3.91 33.62
CA ILE A 273 -8.23 2.71 34.33
C ILE A 273 -9.57 2.27 33.75
N SER A 274 -9.68 0.99 33.43
CA SER A 274 -10.91 0.32 33.02
C SER A 274 -11.40 -0.61 34.12
N LEU A 275 -12.69 -0.53 34.43
CA LEU A 275 -13.38 -1.50 35.28
C LEU A 275 -14.23 -2.39 34.38
N ILE A 276 -14.03 -3.71 34.41
CA ILE A 276 -14.65 -4.65 33.47
C ILE A 276 -15.30 -5.80 34.24
N ASN A 277 -16.54 -6.12 33.90
CA ASN A 277 -17.18 -7.36 34.29
C ASN A 277 -18.02 -7.88 33.13
N ASP A 278 -17.89 -9.17 32.82
CA ASP A 278 -18.53 -9.82 31.67
C ASP A 278 -20.05 -9.79 31.75
N THR A 279 -20.60 -9.67 32.96
CA THR A 279 -22.03 -9.49 33.21
C THR A 279 -22.31 -8.10 33.76
N ASN A 280 -23.53 -7.61 33.53
CA ASN A 280 -24.02 -6.41 34.19
C ASN A 280 -24.05 -6.59 35.72
N ILE A 281 -23.98 -5.46 36.43
CA ILE A 281 -24.14 -5.39 37.89
C ILE A 281 -25.52 -4.82 38.21
N SER A 282 -26.01 -5.03 39.44
CA SER A 282 -27.31 -4.50 39.84
C SER A 282 -27.35 -2.97 39.72
N GLU A 283 -28.52 -2.41 39.40
CA GLU A 283 -28.69 -0.96 39.20
C GLU A 283 -28.25 -0.13 40.42
N GLU A 284 -28.50 -0.63 41.63
CA GLU A 284 -28.06 -0.01 42.89
C GLU A 284 -26.52 0.08 42.96
N LYS A 285 -25.83 -1.05 42.74
CA LYS A 285 -24.36 -1.09 42.75
C LYS A 285 -23.75 -0.28 41.60
N ALA A 286 -24.42 -0.25 40.45
CA ALA A 286 -24.03 0.58 39.31
C ALA A 286 -24.11 2.07 39.63
N ALA A 287 -25.19 2.51 40.31
CA ALA A 287 -25.35 3.90 40.72
C ALA A 287 -24.28 4.32 41.73
N ASP A 288 -24.01 3.48 42.74
CA ASP A 288 -22.97 3.74 43.74
C ASP A 288 -21.57 3.82 43.11
N LEU A 289 -21.27 2.89 42.20
CA LEU A 289 -19.99 2.86 41.50
C LEU A 289 -19.83 4.06 40.54
N ASN A 290 -20.91 4.49 39.88
CA ASN A 290 -20.87 5.68 39.03
C ASN A 290 -20.58 6.95 39.82
N VAL A 291 -21.15 7.09 41.03
CA VAL A 291 -20.85 8.23 41.92
C VAL A 291 -19.38 8.21 42.36
N LEU A 292 -18.85 7.04 42.71
CA LEU A 292 -17.43 6.88 43.05
C LEU A 292 -16.53 7.25 41.87
N VAL A 293 -16.77 6.65 40.72
CA VAL A 293 -15.96 6.84 39.51
C VAL A 293 -15.93 8.31 39.09
N ALA A 294 -17.09 8.98 39.08
CA ALA A 294 -17.19 10.41 38.79
C ALA A 294 -16.53 11.33 39.85
N SER A 295 -16.21 10.80 41.04
CA SER A 295 -15.46 11.55 42.05
C SER A 295 -13.94 11.43 41.89
N LEU A 296 -13.48 10.41 41.17
CA LEU A 296 -12.06 10.12 40.94
C LEU A 296 -11.54 10.71 39.64
N SER A 297 -12.41 10.85 38.64
CA SER A 297 -12.08 11.43 37.35
C SER A 297 -13.27 12.26 36.82
N ASP A 298 -12.94 13.42 36.25
CA ASP A 298 -13.91 14.31 35.60
C ASP A 298 -14.35 13.78 34.21
N ASP A 299 -13.58 12.84 33.63
CA ASP A 299 -13.87 12.23 32.34
C ASP A 299 -14.06 10.72 32.50
N THR A 300 -15.33 10.31 32.50
CA THR A 300 -15.71 8.93 32.76
C THR A 300 -16.75 8.44 31.76
N ILE A 301 -16.53 7.24 31.23
CA ILE A 301 -17.48 6.54 30.36
C ILE A 301 -18.01 5.34 31.13
N PHE A 302 -19.33 5.24 31.27
CA PHE A 302 -19.99 4.22 32.08
C PHE A 302 -21.05 3.46 31.26
N TYR A 303 -21.02 2.13 31.32
CA TYR A 303 -21.94 1.25 30.62
C TYR A 303 -22.31 0.04 31.49
N ASN A 304 -23.62 -0.25 31.61
CA ASN A 304 -24.14 -1.37 32.41
C ASN A 304 -25.43 -1.96 31.84
N GLU A 305 -25.41 -2.42 30.59
CA GLU A 305 -26.59 -3.07 29.98
C GLU A 305 -26.43 -4.60 29.97
N ILE A 306 -25.53 -5.12 29.13
CA ILE A 306 -25.24 -6.55 28.98
C ILE A 306 -24.03 -6.95 29.82
N SER A 307 -22.99 -6.11 29.78
CA SER A 307 -21.76 -6.21 30.56
C SER A 307 -21.54 -4.89 31.29
N PHE A 308 -20.84 -4.94 32.43
CA PHE A 308 -20.43 -3.73 33.10
C PHE A 308 -19.05 -3.27 32.60
N ARG A 309 -18.95 -2.00 32.18
CA ARG A 309 -17.70 -1.35 31.80
C ARG A 309 -17.69 0.09 32.31
N ALA A 310 -16.61 0.49 32.97
CA ALA A 310 -16.31 1.89 33.22
C ALA A 310 -14.89 2.22 32.74
N SER A 311 -14.68 3.41 32.19
CA SER A 311 -13.36 3.94 31.83
C SER A 311 -13.17 5.27 32.54
N LEU A 312 -12.05 5.41 33.25
CA LEU A 312 -11.64 6.60 33.98
C LEU A 312 -10.36 7.13 33.32
N PHE A 313 -10.38 8.39 32.89
CA PHE A 313 -9.23 9.05 32.27
C PHE A 313 -8.60 10.02 33.26
N PHE A 314 -7.27 10.11 33.27
CA PHE A 314 -6.54 10.98 34.19
C PHE A 314 -5.59 11.91 33.44
N GLU A 315 -4.99 12.87 34.15
CA GLU A 315 -3.95 13.72 33.56
C GLU A 315 -2.61 12.96 33.49
N ASP A 316 -1.76 13.35 32.55
CA ASP A 316 -0.40 12.81 32.45
C ASP A 316 0.40 13.08 33.74
N GLY A 317 1.14 12.06 34.20
CA GLY A 317 1.90 12.06 35.45
C GLY A 317 1.11 11.58 36.66
N THR A 318 -0.17 11.23 36.52
CA THR A 318 -0.98 10.71 37.64
C THR A 318 -0.49 9.33 38.08
N ASP A 319 -0.16 9.17 39.36
CA ASP A 319 0.14 7.84 39.93
C ASP A 319 -1.15 7.02 40.09
N LEU A 320 -1.31 6.01 39.23
CA LEU A 320 -2.50 5.15 39.21
C LEU A 320 -2.48 4.06 40.29
N ALA A 321 -1.34 3.75 40.90
CA ALA A 321 -1.24 2.71 41.93
C ALA A 321 -2.15 2.99 43.15
N PRO A 322 -2.13 4.18 43.78
CA PRO A 322 -3.04 4.49 44.89
C PRO A 322 -4.51 4.56 44.46
N LEU A 323 -4.80 4.92 43.21
CA LEU A 323 -6.16 4.97 42.68
C LEU A 323 -6.73 3.55 42.49
N LYS A 324 -5.94 2.62 41.96
CA LYS A 324 -6.32 1.20 41.86
C LYS A 324 -6.60 0.59 43.22
N ALA A 325 -5.78 0.90 44.23
CA ALA A 325 -6.02 0.43 45.59
C ALA A 325 -7.34 0.94 46.18
N GLN A 326 -7.64 2.24 45.98
CA GLN A 326 -8.91 2.83 46.40
C GLN A 326 -10.11 2.23 45.67
N LEU A 327 -9.99 2.03 44.35
CA LEU A 327 -11.02 1.37 43.55
C LEU A 327 -11.26 -0.06 44.03
N GLN A 328 -10.20 -0.82 44.32
CA GLN A 328 -10.31 -2.19 44.82
C GLN A 328 -11.04 -2.24 46.17
N GLU A 329 -10.64 -1.40 47.14
CA GLU A 329 -11.30 -1.32 48.45
C GLU A 329 -12.80 -1.05 48.30
N LYS A 330 -13.16 -0.15 47.37
CA LYS A 330 -14.57 0.20 47.13
C LYS A 330 -15.35 -0.89 46.39
N LEU A 331 -14.73 -1.57 45.43
CA LEU A 331 -15.34 -2.73 44.79
C LEU A 331 -15.59 -3.85 45.82
N ASP A 332 -14.68 -4.05 46.77
CA ASP A 332 -14.84 -5.01 47.85
C ASP A 332 -15.98 -4.61 48.81
N GLU A 333 -16.09 -3.33 49.19
CA GLU A 333 -17.20 -2.79 49.98
C GLU A 333 -18.57 -2.99 49.32
N LEU A 334 -18.63 -2.83 48.00
CA LEU A 334 -19.84 -3.03 47.19
C LEU A 334 -20.11 -4.51 46.85
N GLU A 335 -19.28 -5.43 47.34
CA GLU A 335 -19.33 -6.86 47.02
C GLU A 335 -19.32 -7.11 45.49
N LEU A 336 -18.43 -6.41 44.78
CA LEU A 336 -18.21 -6.48 43.33
C LEU A 336 -16.88 -7.15 42.98
N SER A 337 -16.55 -8.25 43.66
CA SER A 337 -15.26 -8.96 43.50
C SER A 337 -15.03 -9.56 42.10
N ALA A 338 -16.05 -9.60 41.24
CA ALA A 338 -15.94 -10.05 39.85
C ALA A 338 -15.54 -8.92 38.88
N VAL A 339 -15.53 -7.66 39.32
CA VAL A 339 -15.08 -6.53 38.51
C VAL A 339 -13.55 -6.49 38.51
N VAL A 340 -12.96 -6.56 37.32
CA VAL A 340 -11.51 -6.48 37.11
C VAL A 340 -11.11 -5.02 36.90
N ILE A 341 -10.06 -4.59 37.60
CA ILE A 341 -9.40 -3.30 37.41
C ILE A 341 -8.23 -3.50 36.45
N GLN A 342 -8.26 -2.85 35.30
CA GLN A 342 -7.23 -2.97 34.27
C GLN A 342 -6.74 -1.58 33.82
N GLU A 343 -5.45 -1.42 33.61
CA GLU A 343 -4.89 -0.23 32.98
C GLU A 343 -4.83 -0.38 31.46
N THR A 344 -4.77 0.74 30.74
CA THR A 344 -4.40 0.70 29.32
C THR A 344 -3.01 0.08 29.19
N ILE A 345 -2.91 -0.90 28.29
CA ILE A 345 -1.66 -1.56 27.94
C ILE A 345 -1.07 -0.93 26.68
N GLY A 346 0.25 -0.94 26.57
CA GLY A 346 0.99 -0.57 25.38
C GLY A 346 2.18 -1.49 25.16
N HIS A 347 2.83 -1.33 24.02
CA HIS A 347 3.99 -2.13 23.62
C HIS A 347 5.22 -1.23 23.52
N ALA A 348 6.25 -1.53 24.30
CA ALA A 348 7.57 -0.94 24.16
C ALA A 348 8.44 -1.88 23.31
N THR A 349 8.99 -1.36 22.23
CA THR A 349 9.83 -2.13 21.30
C THR A 349 11.25 -1.59 21.32
N GLY A 350 12.26 -2.45 21.23
CA GLY A 350 13.64 -2.00 21.25
C GLY A 350 14.59 -2.96 20.57
N GLY A 351 15.87 -2.61 20.60
CA GLY A 351 16.92 -3.50 20.16
C GLY A 351 18.25 -3.21 20.82
N ALA A 352 19.18 -4.16 20.69
CA ALA A 352 20.57 -3.97 21.06
C ALA A 352 21.47 -4.77 20.12
N PHE A 353 22.65 -4.24 19.86
CA PHE A 353 23.67 -4.96 19.10
C PHE A 353 24.54 -5.80 20.02
N LEU A 354 24.84 -7.01 19.57
CA LEU A 354 25.72 -7.94 20.26
C LEU A 354 27.19 -7.64 19.90
N LYS A 355 28.06 -7.66 20.90
CA LYS A 355 29.53 -7.58 20.71
C LYS A 355 30.15 -8.92 20.31
N SER A 356 29.35 -9.98 20.32
CA SER A 356 29.69 -11.39 20.18
C SER A 356 28.70 -12.03 19.21
N GLU A 357 29.13 -13.03 18.44
CA GLU A 357 28.23 -13.81 17.57
C GLU A 357 27.37 -14.81 18.38
N ASP A 358 27.88 -15.28 19.52
CA ASP A 358 27.09 -16.07 20.48
C ASP A 358 26.21 -15.12 21.30
N ALA A 359 24.90 -15.29 21.18
CA ALA A 359 23.88 -14.50 21.85
C ALA A 359 23.30 -15.18 23.09
N SER A 360 23.70 -16.42 23.39
CA SER A 360 23.01 -17.27 24.38
C SER A 360 22.95 -16.61 25.76
N GLN A 361 24.08 -16.05 26.19
CA GLN A 361 24.20 -15.42 27.50
C GLN A 361 23.49 -14.07 27.52
N GLU A 362 23.70 -13.25 26.50
CA GLU A 362 23.13 -11.92 26.37
C GLU A 362 21.60 -11.96 26.27
N MET A 363 21.03 -12.90 25.50
CA MET A 363 19.57 -13.09 25.44
C MET A 363 19.00 -13.40 26.82
N GLU A 364 19.58 -14.38 27.53
CA GLU A 364 19.10 -14.77 28.86
C GLU A 364 19.25 -13.63 29.87
N LEU A 365 20.36 -12.88 29.82
CA LEU A 365 20.56 -11.70 30.67
C LEU A 365 19.48 -10.63 30.41
N VAL A 366 19.17 -10.33 29.15
CA VAL A 366 18.11 -9.37 28.80
C VAL A 366 16.75 -9.85 29.30
N LYS A 367 16.40 -11.13 29.10
CA LYS A 367 15.14 -11.70 29.60
C LYS A 367 15.02 -11.50 31.11
N ASN A 368 16.07 -11.85 31.86
CA ASN A 368 16.10 -11.67 33.31
C ASN A 368 15.99 -10.19 33.73
N LEU A 369 16.64 -9.25 33.03
CA LEU A 369 16.50 -7.81 33.31
C LEU A 369 15.06 -7.31 33.13
N ILE A 370 14.39 -7.76 32.07
CA ILE A 370 12.99 -7.40 31.80
C ILE A 370 12.07 -7.99 32.89
N GLU A 371 12.27 -9.26 33.25
CA GLU A 371 11.52 -9.94 34.33
C GLU A 371 11.72 -9.28 35.70
N ASP A 372 12.96 -8.93 36.05
CA ASP A 372 13.32 -8.30 37.33
C ASP A 372 12.64 -6.93 37.52
N LYS A 373 12.29 -6.24 36.42
CA LYS A 373 11.50 -5.00 36.43
C LYS A 373 10.00 -5.23 36.57
N GLY A 374 9.54 -6.49 36.58
CA GLY A 374 8.14 -6.85 36.73
C GLY A 374 7.32 -6.80 35.43
N PHE A 375 7.99 -6.86 34.27
CA PHE A 375 7.31 -7.03 32.98
C PHE A 375 7.08 -8.53 32.73
N GLU A 376 5.83 -8.97 32.80
CA GLU A 376 5.50 -10.41 32.73
C GLU A 376 5.30 -10.92 31.30
N THR A 377 4.99 -10.03 30.35
CA THR A 377 4.76 -10.40 28.95
C THR A 377 5.76 -9.66 28.06
N PHE A 378 6.74 -10.40 27.58
CA PHE A 378 7.77 -9.86 26.70
C PHE A 378 8.33 -10.93 25.77
N LEU A 379 9.00 -10.48 24.71
CA LEU A 379 9.76 -11.30 23.77
C LEU A 379 11.15 -10.71 23.63
N VAL A 380 12.14 -11.59 23.61
CA VAL A 380 13.52 -11.27 23.22
C VAL A 380 13.87 -12.19 22.07
N LEU A 381 14.13 -11.60 20.91
CA LEU A 381 14.40 -12.31 19.67
C LEU A 381 15.80 -11.97 19.16
N GLN A 382 16.46 -12.89 18.47
CA GLN A 382 17.65 -12.59 17.66
C GLN A 382 17.29 -12.62 16.18
N GLU A 383 17.65 -11.57 15.43
CA GLU A 383 17.46 -11.55 13.97
C GLU A 383 18.41 -12.54 13.28
N GLY A 384 17.97 -13.16 12.19
CA GLY A 384 18.81 -13.99 11.36
C GLY A 384 18.14 -14.42 10.07
N GLN A 385 18.76 -15.37 9.38
CA GLN A 385 18.28 -15.90 8.11
C GLN A 385 18.29 -17.42 8.12
N ILE A 386 17.30 -18.01 7.48
CA ILE A 386 17.21 -19.44 7.23
C ILE A 386 17.37 -19.75 5.75
N VAL A 387 17.88 -20.94 5.44
CA VAL A 387 17.92 -21.48 4.09
C VAL A 387 16.56 -22.11 3.79
N LEU A 388 15.84 -21.55 2.82
CA LEU A 388 14.56 -22.08 2.36
C LEU A 388 14.44 -21.85 0.85
N GLU A 389 14.54 -22.93 0.08
CA GLU A 389 14.52 -22.86 -1.40
C GLU A 389 13.10 -22.84 -1.96
N LYS A 390 12.14 -23.43 -1.23
CA LYS A 390 10.73 -23.51 -1.63
C LYS A 390 9.80 -23.66 -0.44
N VAL A 391 8.54 -23.28 -0.63
CA VAL A 391 7.43 -23.61 0.28
C VAL A 391 6.44 -24.51 -0.44
N ASP A 392 6.00 -25.56 0.24
CA ASP A 392 4.98 -26.47 -0.27
C ASP A 392 3.59 -25.91 0.14
N TRP A 393 2.70 -25.75 -0.83
CA TRP A 393 1.32 -25.31 -0.62
C TRP A 393 0.39 -26.50 -0.39
N ASP A 394 0.63 -27.58 -1.14
CA ASP A 394 0.02 -28.89 -0.96
C ASP A 394 1.02 -29.99 -1.39
N ASP A 395 0.57 -31.24 -1.41
CA ASP A 395 1.41 -32.39 -1.76
C ASP A 395 1.95 -32.36 -3.21
N GLU A 396 1.39 -31.52 -4.09
CA GLU A 396 1.70 -31.47 -5.52
C GLU A 396 2.27 -30.12 -5.98
N THR A 397 2.11 -29.07 -5.17
CA THR A 397 2.40 -27.68 -5.54
C THR A 397 3.42 -27.07 -4.57
N SER A 398 4.55 -26.63 -5.12
CA SER A 398 5.59 -25.91 -4.38
C SER A 398 5.99 -24.64 -5.10
N TYR A 399 6.27 -23.59 -4.34
CA TYR A 399 6.68 -22.29 -4.86
C TYR A 399 8.13 -22.01 -4.49
N GLU A 400 8.95 -21.68 -5.49
CA GLU A 400 10.37 -21.36 -5.32
C GLU A 400 10.54 -19.98 -4.67
N ILE A 401 11.56 -19.87 -3.82
CA ILE A 401 12.00 -18.62 -3.20
C ILE A 401 13.28 -18.18 -3.92
N GLU A 402 13.22 -17.08 -4.66
CA GLU A 402 14.31 -16.67 -5.58
C GLU A 402 15.67 -16.48 -4.88
N SER A 403 15.67 -15.98 -3.63
CA SER A 403 16.90 -15.77 -2.84
C SER A 403 17.43 -17.07 -2.22
N GLY A 404 16.58 -18.07 -2.01
CA GLY A 404 16.85 -19.22 -1.14
C GLY A 404 17.06 -18.87 0.34
N LEU A 405 16.86 -17.61 0.73
CA LEU A 405 17.11 -17.08 2.08
C LEU A 405 15.90 -16.28 2.55
N VAL A 406 15.43 -16.57 3.76
CA VAL A 406 14.30 -15.88 4.38
C VAL A 406 14.72 -15.29 5.71
N ASP A 407 14.45 -14.00 5.90
CA ASP A 407 14.66 -13.33 7.18
C ASP A 407 13.71 -13.88 8.24
N THR A 408 14.23 -14.12 9.43
CA THR A 408 13.49 -14.66 10.56
C THR A 408 13.99 -14.05 11.87
N ALA A 409 13.24 -14.30 12.94
CA ALA A 409 13.60 -13.92 14.29
C ALA A 409 13.46 -15.13 15.22
N PHE A 410 14.51 -15.41 15.99
CA PHE A 410 14.60 -16.58 16.85
C PHE A 410 14.33 -16.24 18.31
N SER A 411 13.41 -16.97 18.94
CA SER A 411 13.03 -16.75 20.35
C SER A 411 13.93 -17.49 21.34
N LYS A 412 14.69 -18.47 20.82
CA LYS A 412 15.73 -19.21 21.54
C LYS A 412 17.08 -18.90 20.93
N SER A 413 18.13 -19.12 21.72
CA SER A 413 19.48 -19.05 21.18
C SER A 413 19.78 -20.30 20.38
N HIS A 414 20.32 -20.10 19.18
CA HIS A 414 20.76 -21.13 18.26
C HIS A 414 22.16 -20.80 17.74
N SER A 415 22.74 -21.73 17.00
CA SER A 415 23.97 -21.55 16.24
C SER A 415 23.69 -21.62 14.73
N VAL A 416 24.56 -20.99 13.94
CA VAL A 416 24.54 -21.17 12.48
C VAL A 416 24.72 -22.65 12.13
N GLY A 417 23.86 -23.16 11.25
CA GLY A 417 23.79 -24.58 10.89
C GLY A 417 22.81 -25.41 11.72
N ASP A 418 22.20 -24.85 12.77
CA ASP A 418 21.11 -25.54 13.48
C ASP A 418 19.88 -25.65 12.57
N THR A 419 19.10 -26.73 12.74
CA THR A 419 17.81 -26.89 12.08
C THR A 419 16.70 -26.47 13.04
N VAL A 420 15.86 -25.53 12.60
CA VAL A 420 14.72 -25.02 13.36
C VAL A 420 13.41 -25.30 12.64
N THR A 421 12.34 -25.45 13.40
CA THR A 421 10.98 -25.42 12.87
C THR A 421 10.50 -23.98 12.87
N VAL A 422 10.15 -23.45 11.71
CA VAL A 422 9.61 -22.08 11.57
C VAL A 422 8.25 -22.11 10.90
N ARG A 423 7.42 -21.13 11.25
CA ARG A 423 6.20 -20.78 10.52
C ARG A 423 6.54 -19.72 9.50
N VAL A 424 6.20 -19.98 8.24
CA VAL A 424 6.46 -19.10 7.11
C VAL A 424 5.12 -18.61 6.57
N ALA A 425 4.93 -17.30 6.56
CA ALA A 425 3.79 -16.63 5.94
C ALA A 425 4.26 -15.97 4.64
N TYR A 426 3.52 -16.17 3.56
CA TYR A 426 3.87 -15.64 2.25
C TYR A 426 2.64 -15.22 1.46
N THR A 427 2.85 -14.34 0.48
CA THR A 427 1.81 -13.92 -0.47
C THR A 427 2.23 -14.34 -1.86
N LEU A 428 1.32 -14.97 -2.60
CA LEU A 428 1.54 -15.33 -3.99
C LEU A 428 0.91 -14.30 -4.93
N VAL A 429 1.66 -13.89 -5.96
CA VAL A 429 1.17 -13.15 -7.12
C VAL A 429 1.62 -13.92 -8.36
N ARG A 430 0.70 -14.20 -9.29
CA ARG A 430 0.97 -15.03 -10.49
C ARG A 430 1.67 -16.36 -10.18
N ASN A 431 1.29 -17.03 -9.09
CA ASN A 431 1.92 -18.28 -8.63
C ASN A 431 3.43 -18.14 -8.31
N LYS A 432 3.88 -16.94 -7.95
CA LYS A 432 5.22 -16.66 -7.45
C LYS A 432 5.12 -16.00 -6.08
N ILE A 433 6.11 -16.22 -5.22
CA ILE A 433 6.19 -15.57 -3.93
C ILE A 433 6.56 -14.10 -4.15
N ASP A 434 5.67 -13.22 -3.71
CA ASP A 434 5.83 -11.77 -3.77
C ASP A 434 6.39 -11.24 -2.43
N GLU A 435 5.79 -11.69 -1.33
CA GLU A 435 6.24 -11.39 0.03
C GLU A 435 6.42 -12.68 0.82
N ILE A 436 7.43 -12.73 1.69
CA ILE A 436 7.69 -13.87 2.58
C ILE A 436 8.26 -13.39 3.91
N SER A 437 7.79 -13.99 5.00
CA SER A 437 8.29 -13.75 6.35
C SER A 437 8.29 -15.07 7.14
N ALA A 438 9.25 -15.23 8.05
CA ALA A 438 9.36 -16.40 8.89
C ALA A 438 9.49 -16.03 10.37
N PHE A 439 8.98 -16.91 11.24
CA PHE A 439 9.04 -16.77 12.69
C PHE A 439 9.15 -18.16 13.35
N GLU A 440 9.95 -18.28 14.42
CA GLU A 440 10.10 -19.52 15.21
C GLU A 440 8.96 -19.75 16.22
#